data_AF-A0A2P5MSX2-F1
#
_entry.id   AF-A0A2P5MSX2-F1
#
_cell.length_a   1.000
_cell.length_b   1.000
_cell.length_c   1.000
_cell.angle_alpha   90.00
_cell.angle_beta   90.00
_cell.angle_gamma   90.00
#
_symmetry.space_group_name_H-M   'P 1'
#
loop_
_entity.id
_entity.type
_entity.pdbx_description
1 polymer ?
#
loop_
_entity_poly.entity_id
_entity_poly.type
_entity_poly.pdbx_seq_one_letter_code
_entity_poly.pdbx_strand_id
1 'polypeptide(L)'
;MKVCVLIGVAMGFLCGCSATTVRQSAWPEALSQQAGFSDYYDQDRHNAQLQSQEQYLTWVQRFYQGWELYPTGWNSISRDLTAKIADPALKNTIQTKLQQLGRVIAAEWAKDNAVRRITTRHVAIWGNALQKSAERAEIPEILDRVTDDVDNLLNNRIAADVITENRFYPDADVLNEVN
;
A
#
# COMPACT_ATOMS: atom_id res chain seq x y z
N MET A 1 15.59 80.05 11.81
CA MET A 1 15.23 79.31 10.58
C MET A 1 16.21 78.15 10.44
N LYS A 2 15.77 76.92 10.71
CA LYS A 2 16.59 75.70 10.62
C LYS A 2 15.88 74.73 9.68
N VAL A 3 16.54 74.39 8.59
CA VAL A 3 16.07 73.52 7.51
C VAL A 3 16.06 72.08 8.02
N CYS A 4 14.91 71.41 8.00
CA CYS A 4 14.80 69.98 8.28
C CYS A 4 15.09 69.20 6.98
N VAL A 5 16.21 68.50 6.95
CA VAL A 5 16.56 67.56 5.88
C VAL A 5 15.88 66.22 6.19
N LEU A 6 14.89 65.85 5.39
CA LEU A 6 14.24 64.54 5.43
C LEU A 6 15.13 63.51 4.73
N ILE A 7 15.77 62.63 5.51
CA ILE A 7 16.45 61.43 5.00
C ILE A 7 15.41 60.31 5.00
N GLY A 8 14.84 60.02 3.83
CA GLY A 8 13.96 58.87 3.62
C GLY A 8 14.77 57.60 3.47
N VAL A 9 14.85 56.78 4.54
CA VAL A 9 15.38 55.41 4.48
C VAL A 9 14.26 54.51 3.98
N ALA A 10 14.33 54.11 2.71
CA ALA A 10 13.46 53.08 2.14
C ALA A 10 13.95 51.70 2.60
N MET A 11 13.37 51.19 3.67
CA MET A 11 13.63 49.85 4.19
C MET A 11 12.76 48.84 3.42
N GLY A 12 13.40 48.07 2.54
CA GLY A 12 12.74 47.05 1.72
C GLY A 12 12.21 45.90 2.59
N PHE A 13 10.89 45.75 2.64
CA PHE A 13 10.24 44.54 3.14
C PHE A 13 10.27 43.48 2.03
N LEU A 14 11.27 42.60 2.09
CA LEU A 14 11.21 41.33 1.38
C LEU A 14 10.26 40.41 2.16
N CYS A 15 8.98 40.40 1.80
CA CYS A 15 8.06 39.31 2.12
C CYS A 15 8.51 38.06 1.36
N GLY A 16 9.49 37.35 1.92
CA GLY A 16 9.79 35.98 1.53
C GLY A 16 8.69 35.06 2.07
N CYS A 17 7.58 34.95 1.35
CA CYS A 17 6.73 33.77 1.49
C CYS A 17 7.51 32.61 0.89
N SER A 18 8.33 31.95 1.71
CA SER A 18 8.75 30.58 1.43
C SER A 18 7.50 29.72 1.49
N ALA A 19 6.74 29.69 0.39
CA ALA A 19 5.92 28.53 0.09
C ALA A 19 6.93 27.40 -0.09
N THR A 20 7.25 26.71 1.00
CA THR A 20 7.81 25.37 0.92
C THR A 20 6.72 24.60 0.21
N THR A 21 6.83 24.50 -1.12
CA THR A 21 6.05 23.54 -1.89
C THR A 21 6.44 22.21 -1.26
N VAL A 22 5.60 21.72 -0.34
CA VAL A 22 5.65 20.35 0.14
C VAL A 22 5.73 19.57 -1.14
N ARG A 23 6.89 18.95 -1.36
CA ARG A 23 7.18 18.15 -2.53
C ARG A 23 6.10 17.09 -2.50
N GLN A 24 5.01 17.29 -3.25
CA GLN A 24 4.06 16.24 -3.55
C GLN A 24 4.94 15.17 -4.16
N SER A 25 5.22 14.15 -3.34
CA SER A 25 6.09 13.06 -3.75
C SER A 25 5.45 12.54 -5.04
N ALA A 26 6.19 12.69 -6.15
CA ALA A 26 5.67 12.33 -7.45
C ALA A 26 5.20 10.88 -7.34
N TRP A 27 3.89 10.67 -7.41
CA TRP A 27 3.30 9.36 -7.29
C TRP A 27 3.89 8.52 -8.43
N PRO A 28 4.41 7.30 -8.17
CA PRO A 28 4.89 6.41 -9.22
C PRO A 28 3.85 6.30 -10.32
N GLU A 29 4.23 6.29 -11.60
CA GLU A 29 3.28 6.18 -12.73
C GLU A 29 2.37 4.94 -12.64
N ALA A 30 2.84 3.87 -11.97
CA ALA A 30 2.04 2.69 -11.63
C ALA A 30 0.85 2.99 -10.68
N LEU A 31 0.89 4.13 -9.97
CA LEU A 31 -0.13 4.64 -9.06
C LEU A 31 -0.84 5.89 -9.60
N SER A 32 -0.94 6.06 -10.93
CA SER A 32 -1.84 7.02 -11.59
C SER A 32 -3.33 6.88 -11.17
N GLN A 33 -3.65 5.93 -10.30
CA GLN A 33 -4.95 5.66 -9.70
C GLN A 33 -5.24 6.44 -8.39
N GLN A 34 -4.53 7.53 -8.09
CA GLN A 34 -4.88 8.38 -6.92
C GLN A 34 -6.37 8.72 -6.86
N ALA A 35 -6.97 9.03 -8.01
CA ALA A 35 -8.40 9.30 -8.14
C ALA A 35 -9.25 8.13 -7.59
N GLY A 36 -8.90 6.88 -7.92
CA GLY A 36 -9.64 5.72 -7.45
C GLY A 36 -9.52 5.47 -5.94
N PHE A 37 -8.43 5.88 -5.29
CA PHE A 37 -8.28 5.76 -3.84
C PHE A 37 -8.99 6.87 -3.08
N SER A 38 -9.01 8.09 -3.62
CA SER A 38 -9.86 9.16 -3.09
C SER A 38 -11.34 8.74 -3.08
N ASP A 39 -11.82 8.10 -4.14
CA ASP A 39 -13.20 7.60 -4.21
C ASP A 39 -13.51 6.56 -3.11
N TYR A 40 -12.58 5.63 -2.83
CA TYR A 40 -12.76 4.68 -1.71
C TYR A 40 -12.87 5.38 -0.36
N TYR A 41 -12.06 6.42 -0.14
CA TYR A 41 -12.11 7.21 1.09
C TYR A 41 -13.42 7.99 1.20
N ASP A 42 -13.85 8.66 0.13
CA ASP A 42 -15.04 9.51 0.12
C ASP A 42 -16.33 8.70 0.35
N GLN A 43 -16.33 7.42 -0.03
CA GLN A 43 -17.43 6.49 0.19
C GLN A 43 -17.46 5.91 1.62
N ASP A 44 -16.34 5.90 2.34
CA ASP A 44 -16.23 5.36 3.70
C ASP A 44 -16.37 6.46 4.76
N ARG A 45 -17.62 6.81 5.06
CA ARG A 45 -17.95 7.82 6.07
C ARG A 45 -17.44 7.47 7.47
N HIS A 46 -17.26 6.20 7.79
CA HIS A 46 -16.79 5.80 9.12
C HIS A 46 -15.28 6.03 9.25
N ASN A 47 -14.50 5.65 8.23
CA ASN A 47 -13.08 5.96 8.19
C ASN A 47 -12.83 7.48 8.16
N ALA A 48 -13.61 8.24 7.38
CA ALA A 48 -13.47 9.69 7.27
C ALA A 48 -13.76 10.47 8.58
N GLN A 49 -14.37 9.83 9.58
CA GLN A 49 -14.54 10.39 10.93
C GLN A 49 -13.28 10.24 11.80
N LEU A 50 -12.40 9.29 11.47
CA LEU A 50 -11.26 8.90 12.30
C LEU A 50 -9.91 9.31 11.70
N GLN A 51 -9.83 9.39 10.38
CA GLN A 51 -8.60 9.59 9.62
C GLN A 51 -8.87 10.59 8.50
N SER A 52 -7.93 11.50 8.22
CA SER A 52 -8.02 12.40 7.08
C SER A 52 -7.69 11.69 5.76
N GLN A 53 -8.16 12.25 4.63
CA GLN A 53 -7.85 11.71 3.30
C GLN A 53 -6.34 11.67 3.03
N GLU A 54 -5.60 12.70 3.45
CA GLU A 54 -4.15 12.74 3.31
C GLU A 54 -3.45 11.61 4.09
N GLN A 55 -3.90 11.34 5.32
CA GLN A 55 -3.39 10.22 6.12
C GLN A 55 -3.68 8.89 5.44
N TYR A 56 -4.91 8.67 4.97
CA TYR A 56 -5.29 7.47 4.23
C TYR A 56 -4.42 7.27 2.98
N LEU A 57 -4.27 8.31 2.14
CA LEU A 57 -3.46 8.24 0.92
C LEU A 57 -1.97 8.01 1.22
N THR A 58 -1.47 8.52 2.35
CA THR A 58 -0.11 8.22 2.82
C THR A 58 0.04 6.72 3.12
N TRP A 59 -0.96 6.08 3.74
CA TRP A 59 -0.91 4.64 4.00
C TRP A 59 -1.05 3.81 2.72
N VAL A 60 -1.87 4.23 1.76
CA VAL A 60 -1.91 3.62 0.42
C VAL A 60 -0.52 3.69 -0.23
N GLN A 61 0.14 4.84 -0.18
CA GLN A 61 1.50 4.98 -0.72
C GLN A 61 2.49 4.03 -0.04
N ARG A 62 2.46 3.94 1.30
CA ARG A 62 3.32 3.03 2.08
C ARG A 62 3.07 1.56 1.75
N PHE A 63 1.83 1.15 1.50
CA PHE A 63 1.52 -0.21 1.08
C PHE A 63 2.25 -0.58 -0.21
N TYR A 64 2.22 0.29 -1.21
CA TYR A 64 2.82 0.02 -2.51
C TYR A 64 4.34 0.19 -2.53
N GLN A 65 4.86 1.23 -1.88
CA GLN A 65 6.28 1.59 -1.95
C GLN A 65 7.12 0.94 -0.86
N GLY A 66 6.50 0.52 0.25
CA GLY A 66 7.21 0.23 1.49
C GLY A 66 7.50 1.51 2.26
N TRP A 67 8.08 1.34 3.44
CA TRP A 67 8.45 2.39 4.38
C TRP A 67 9.45 1.86 5.41
N GLU A 68 9.92 2.70 6.33
CA GLU A 68 11.02 2.37 7.25
C GLU A 68 10.86 1.03 7.98
N LEU A 69 9.66 0.71 8.48
CA LEU A 69 9.41 -0.54 9.20
C LEU A 69 9.16 -1.75 8.28
N TYR A 70 8.64 -1.52 7.07
CA TYR A 70 8.35 -2.55 6.08
C TYR A 70 8.86 -2.07 4.73
N PRO A 71 10.17 -2.23 4.45
CA PRO A 71 10.81 -1.62 3.28
C PRO A 71 10.35 -2.26 1.96
N THR A 72 9.86 -3.50 2.01
CA THR A 72 9.36 -4.21 0.84
C THR A 72 7.86 -3.92 0.67
N GLY A 73 7.53 -3.00 -0.24
CA GLY A 73 6.15 -2.72 -0.64
C GLY A 73 5.60 -3.69 -1.69
N TRP A 74 4.28 -3.61 -1.92
CA TRP A 74 3.55 -4.44 -2.88
C TRP A 74 4.11 -4.38 -4.31
N ASN A 75 4.66 -3.23 -4.72
CA ASN A 75 5.29 -3.08 -6.03
C ASN A 75 6.54 -3.96 -6.17
N SER A 76 7.33 -4.12 -5.11
CA SER A 76 8.49 -5.01 -5.14
C SER A 76 8.04 -6.46 -5.23
N ILE A 77 7.13 -6.87 -4.34
CA ILE A 77 6.58 -8.23 -4.33
C ILE A 77 6.02 -8.59 -5.70
N SER A 78 5.15 -7.75 -6.27
CA SER A 78 4.52 -8.00 -7.57
C SER A 78 5.53 -8.12 -8.71
N ARG A 79 6.55 -7.27 -8.73
CA ARG A 79 7.63 -7.33 -9.72
C ARG A 79 8.45 -8.61 -9.58
N ASP A 80 8.80 -8.97 -8.35
CA ASP A 80 9.65 -10.12 -8.08
C ASP A 80 8.94 -11.43 -8.44
N LEU A 81 7.64 -11.56 -8.12
CA LEU A 81 6.80 -12.69 -8.55
C LEU A 81 6.73 -12.80 -10.08
N THR A 82 6.44 -11.70 -10.76
CA THR A 82 6.22 -11.71 -12.21
C THR A 82 7.51 -11.85 -13.02
N ALA A 83 8.66 -11.55 -12.41
CA ALA A 83 9.98 -11.82 -12.98
C ALA A 83 10.31 -13.33 -13.02
N LYS A 84 9.67 -14.15 -12.17
CA LYS A 84 9.88 -15.61 -12.11
C LYS A 84 9.04 -16.39 -13.12
N ILE A 85 8.12 -15.72 -13.83
CA ILE A 85 7.22 -16.35 -14.80
C ILE A 85 7.80 -16.19 -16.21
N ALA A 86 8.16 -17.31 -16.84
CA ALA A 86 8.70 -17.33 -18.19
C ALA A 86 7.64 -17.16 -19.29
N ASP A 87 6.46 -17.77 -19.11
CA ASP A 87 5.36 -17.67 -20.08
C ASP A 87 4.76 -16.25 -20.08
N PRO A 88 4.83 -15.50 -21.20
CA PRO A 88 4.27 -14.16 -21.29
C PRO A 88 2.76 -14.08 -21.05
N ALA A 89 1.99 -15.10 -21.46
CA ALA A 89 0.54 -15.09 -21.30
C ALA A 89 0.15 -15.26 -19.82
N LEU A 90 0.77 -16.23 -19.14
CA LEU A 90 0.63 -16.41 -17.70
C LEU A 90 1.13 -15.18 -16.94
N LYS A 91 2.27 -14.61 -17.32
CA LYS A 91 2.82 -13.40 -16.67
C LYS A 91 1.84 -12.24 -16.71
N ASN A 92 1.25 -11.96 -17.87
CA ASN A 92 0.23 -10.91 -18.00
C ASN A 92 -1.00 -11.19 -17.12
N THR A 93 -1.47 -12.44 -17.11
CA THR A 93 -2.60 -12.86 -16.27
C THR A 93 -2.31 -12.62 -14.78
N ILE A 94 -1.12 -13.03 -14.31
CA ILE A 94 -0.69 -12.85 -12.92
C ILE A 94 -0.49 -11.36 -12.59
N GLN A 95 0.06 -10.56 -13.50
CA GLN A 95 0.18 -9.11 -13.33
C GLN A 95 -1.18 -8.45 -13.11
N THR A 96 -2.19 -8.79 -13.91
CA THR A 96 -3.55 -8.25 -13.74
C THR A 96 -4.16 -8.67 -12.41
N LYS A 97 -4.03 -9.93 -12.00
CA LYS A 97 -4.51 -10.41 -10.70
C LYS A 97 -3.82 -9.69 -9.54
N LEU A 98 -2.50 -9.51 -9.58
CA LEU A 98 -1.73 -8.79 -8.55
C LEU A 98 -2.09 -7.30 -8.47
N GLN A 99 -2.35 -6.66 -9.61
CA GLN A 99 -2.81 -5.26 -9.63
C GLN A 99 -4.17 -5.12 -8.95
N GLN A 100 -5.12 -6.00 -9.29
CA GLN A 100 -6.46 -5.98 -8.70
C GLN A 100 -6.42 -6.30 -7.20
N LEU A 101 -5.69 -7.35 -6.81
CA LEU A 101 -5.54 -7.76 -5.41
C LEU A 101 -4.89 -6.65 -4.58
N GLY A 102 -3.80 -6.05 -5.08
CA GLY A 102 -3.13 -4.94 -4.41
C GLY A 102 -4.06 -3.74 -4.19
N ARG A 103 -4.91 -3.41 -5.16
CA ARG A 103 -5.88 -2.32 -5.04
C ARG A 103 -6.89 -2.60 -3.91
N VAL A 104 -7.42 -3.81 -3.84
CA VAL A 104 -8.41 -4.20 -2.82
C VAL A 104 -7.77 -4.20 -1.43
N ILE A 105 -6.58 -4.79 -1.28
CA ILE A 105 -5.87 -4.82 0.01
C ILE A 105 -5.52 -3.39 0.44
N ALA A 106 -4.96 -2.57 -0.44
CA ALA A 106 -4.59 -1.19 -0.12
C ALA A 106 -5.79 -0.36 0.34
N ALA A 107 -6.93 -0.47 -0.35
CA ALA A 107 -8.13 0.30 -0.06
C ALA A 107 -8.71 0.01 1.34
N GLU A 108 -8.61 -1.24 1.80
CA GLU A 108 -9.05 -1.60 3.15
C GLU A 108 -7.96 -1.36 4.20
N TRP A 109 -6.72 -1.80 3.95
CA TRP A 109 -5.65 -1.78 4.95
C TRP A 109 -5.21 -0.36 5.35
N ALA A 110 -5.33 0.60 4.42
CA ALA A 110 -4.95 2.00 4.64
C ALA A 110 -5.90 2.79 5.56
N LYS A 111 -7.09 2.23 5.84
CA LYS A 111 -8.06 2.81 6.78
C LYS A 111 -7.51 2.84 8.21
N ASP A 112 -8.17 3.59 9.08
CA ASP A 112 -7.88 3.59 10.50
C ASP A 112 -7.99 2.18 11.12
N ASN A 113 -7.12 1.91 12.09
CA ASN A 113 -7.04 0.61 12.76
C ASN A 113 -8.35 0.20 13.43
N ALA A 114 -9.17 1.15 13.88
CA ALA A 114 -10.42 0.88 14.56
C ALA A 114 -11.51 0.33 13.61
N VAL A 115 -11.37 0.53 12.30
CA VAL A 115 -12.44 0.23 11.32
C VAL A 115 -12.00 -0.70 10.21
N ARG A 116 -10.69 -0.84 9.97
CA ARG A 116 -10.16 -1.75 8.95
C ARG A 116 -10.36 -3.22 9.34
N ARG A 117 -10.62 -4.03 8.34
CA ARG A 117 -10.76 -5.49 8.47
C ARG A 117 -9.48 -6.23 8.09
N ILE A 118 -8.71 -5.66 7.16
CA ILE A 118 -7.39 -6.15 6.80
C ILE A 118 -6.37 -5.52 7.74
N THR A 119 -5.72 -6.36 8.55
CA THR A 119 -4.68 -5.95 9.50
C THR A 119 -3.30 -6.09 8.89
N THR A 120 -2.29 -5.46 9.50
CA THR A 120 -0.88 -5.65 9.13
C THR A 120 -0.45 -7.12 9.19
N ARG A 121 -1.02 -7.91 10.12
CA ARG A 121 -0.77 -9.35 10.21
C ARG A 121 -1.24 -10.10 8.96
N HIS A 122 -2.44 -9.79 8.43
CA HIS A 122 -2.94 -10.42 7.20
C HIS A 122 -2.05 -10.09 6.01
N VAL A 123 -1.66 -8.81 5.86
CA VAL A 123 -0.76 -8.37 4.78
C VAL A 123 0.58 -9.09 4.86
N ALA A 124 1.14 -9.27 6.05
CA ALA A 124 2.38 -10.02 6.25
C ALA A 124 2.25 -11.50 5.87
N ILE A 125 1.18 -12.17 6.33
CA ILE A 125 0.92 -13.59 6.02
C ILE A 125 0.78 -13.79 4.50
N TRP A 126 -0.03 -12.97 3.83
CA TRP A 126 -0.22 -13.07 2.39
C TRP A 126 1.04 -12.72 1.59
N GLY A 127 1.77 -11.69 2.01
CA GLY A 127 3.05 -11.32 1.39
C GLY A 127 4.07 -12.45 1.46
N ASN A 128 4.23 -13.05 2.64
CA ASN A 128 5.13 -14.18 2.86
C ASN A 128 4.71 -15.41 2.04
N ALA A 129 3.41 -15.73 2.02
CA ALA A 129 2.88 -16.85 1.24
C ALA A 129 3.17 -16.66 -0.26
N LEU A 130 2.91 -15.46 -0.80
CA LEU A 130 3.20 -15.14 -2.19
C LEU A 130 4.71 -15.26 -2.49
N GLN A 131 5.58 -14.72 -1.64
CA GLN A 131 7.02 -14.81 -1.84
C GLN A 131 7.50 -16.28 -1.85
N LYS A 132 7.04 -17.09 -0.89
CA LYS A 132 7.36 -18.53 -0.83
C LYS A 132 6.85 -19.29 -2.06
N SER A 133 5.68 -18.92 -2.58
CA SER A 133 5.12 -19.54 -3.80
C SER A 133 6.03 -19.41 -5.03
N ALA A 134 6.85 -18.35 -5.09
CA ALA A 134 7.79 -18.15 -6.18
C ALA A 134 8.98 -19.12 -6.13
N GLU A 135 9.33 -19.62 -4.94
CA GLU A 135 10.38 -20.61 -4.74
C GLU A 135 9.90 -22.03 -5.08
N ARG A 136 8.59 -22.26 -4.99
CA ARG A 136 7.95 -23.57 -5.21
C ARG A 136 7.22 -23.70 -6.56
N ALA A 137 7.27 -22.69 -7.41
CA ALA A 137 6.53 -22.61 -8.68
C ALA A 137 4.98 -22.70 -8.51
N GLU A 138 4.46 -22.17 -7.40
CA GLU A 138 3.05 -22.23 -6.99
C GLU A 138 2.34 -20.86 -7.10
N ILE A 139 2.97 -19.85 -7.72
CA ILE A 139 2.47 -18.47 -7.78
C ILE A 139 0.98 -18.38 -8.16
N PRO A 140 0.48 -19.07 -9.21
CA PRO A 140 -0.93 -18.98 -9.57
C PRO A 140 -1.88 -19.49 -8.48
N GLU A 141 -1.55 -20.63 -7.85
CA GLU A 141 -2.39 -21.25 -6.82
C GLU A 141 -2.46 -20.37 -5.56
N ILE A 142 -1.30 -19.91 -5.08
CA ILE A 142 -1.24 -19.10 -3.87
C ILE A 142 -1.88 -17.73 -4.08
N LEU A 143 -1.73 -17.15 -5.28
CA LEU A 143 -2.41 -15.90 -5.62
C LEU A 143 -3.94 -16.05 -5.60
N ASP A 144 -4.47 -17.16 -6.10
CA ASP A 144 -5.90 -17.44 -6.07
C ASP A 144 -6.39 -17.65 -4.63
N ARG A 145 -5.65 -18.40 -3.81
CA ARG A 145 -5.98 -18.59 -2.38
C ARG A 145 -5.94 -17.29 -1.57
N VAL A 146 -4.96 -16.42 -1.79
CA VAL A 146 -4.90 -15.10 -1.14
C VAL A 146 -6.08 -14.23 -1.60
N THR A 147 -6.43 -14.29 -2.89
CA THR A 147 -7.58 -13.55 -3.44
C THR A 147 -8.88 -14.00 -2.77
N ASP A 148 -9.07 -15.31 -2.61
CA ASP A 148 -10.23 -15.88 -1.92
C ASP A 148 -10.26 -15.48 -0.44
N ASP A 149 -9.12 -15.46 0.25
CA ASP A 149 -9.04 -15.00 1.64
C ASP A 149 -9.43 -13.53 1.78
N VAL A 150 -8.94 -12.67 0.89
CA VAL A 150 -9.30 -11.24 0.87
C VAL A 150 -10.80 -11.08 0.63
N ASP A 151 -11.37 -11.73 -0.37
CA ASP A 151 -12.80 -11.63 -0.66
C ASP A 151 -13.65 -12.16 0.50
N ASN A 152 -13.31 -13.34 1.04
CA ASN A 152 -14.05 -13.93 2.14
C ASN A 152 -13.94 -13.10 3.42
N LEU A 153 -12.76 -12.54 3.73
CA LEU A 153 -12.57 -11.67 4.87
C LEU A 153 -13.39 -10.38 4.70
N LEU A 154 -13.36 -9.75 3.53
CA LEU A 154 -14.10 -8.53 3.20
C LEU A 154 -15.60 -8.75 2.99
N ASN A 155 -16.07 -9.98 2.89
CA ASN A 155 -17.49 -10.31 2.87
C ASN A 155 -17.98 -10.97 4.17
N ASN A 156 -17.17 -10.98 5.24
CA ASN A 156 -17.49 -11.60 6.54
C ASN A 156 -17.81 -13.09 6.43
N ARG A 157 -17.26 -13.79 5.43
CA ARG A 157 -17.42 -15.23 5.22
C ARG A 157 -16.40 -16.05 6.01
N ILE A 158 -15.29 -15.43 6.40
CA ILE A 158 -14.30 -16.01 7.32
C ILE A 158 -13.97 -15.00 8.43
N ALA A 159 -13.62 -15.52 9.61
CA ALA A 159 -13.11 -14.72 10.71
C ALA A 159 -11.64 -14.31 10.46
N ALA A 160 -11.20 -13.19 11.03
CA ALA A 160 -9.84 -12.68 10.83
C ALA A 160 -8.76 -13.63 11.39
N ASP A 161 -9.06 -14.32 12.48
CA ASP A 161 -8.14 -15.22 13.18
C ASP A 161 -7.85 -16.53 12.42
N VAL A 162 -8.70 -16.93 11.47
CA VAL A 162 -8.46 -18.13 10.65
C VAL A 162 -7.36 -17.94 9.61
N ILE A 163 -7.00 -16.70 9.28
CA ILE A 163 -5.88 -16.39 8.38
C ILE A 163 -4.60 -16.46 9.20
N THR A 164 -3.92 -17.61 9.17
CA THR A 164 -2.64 -17.87 9.86
C THR A 164 -1.56 -18.27 8.87
N GLU A 165 -0.28 -18.32 9.27
CA GLU A 165 0.82 -18.77 8.39
C GLU A 165 0.58 -20.19 7.85
N ASN A 166 0.12 -21.08 8.73
CA ASN A 166 -0.22 -22.48 8.42
C ASN A 166 -1.36 -22.65 7.41
N ARG A 167 -2.11 -21.57 7.12
CA ARG A 167 -3.17 -21.60 6.12
C ARG A 167 -2.65 -21.77 4.69
N PHE A 168 -1.40 -21.37 4.44
CA PHE A 168 -0.78 -21.46 3.11
C PHE A 168 0.26 -22.58 3.06
N TYR A 169 1.10 -22.67 4.08
CA TYR A 169 2.17 -23.66 4.20
C TYR A 169 2.15 -24.26 5.60
N PRO A 170 1.73 -25.52 5.78
CA PRO A 170 1.74 -26.18 7.08
C PRO A 170 3.16 -26.27 7.67
N ASP A 171 3.30 -26.21 9.00
CA ASP A 171 4.58 -26.34 9.71
C ASP A 171 5.43 -27.56 9.30
N ALA A 172 4.79 -28.66 8.91
CA ALA A 172 5.47 -29.86 8.40
C ALA A 172 6.28 -29.61 7.11
N ASP A 173 5.85 -28.64 6.29
CA ASP A 173 6.54 -28.25 5.06
C ASP A 173 7.63 -27.20 5.30
N VAL A 174 7.73 -26.64 6.51
CA VAL A 174 8.76 -25.69 6.92
C VAL A 174 9.97 -26.43 7.53
N LEU A 175 9.73 -27.51 8.27
CA LEU A 175 10.80 -28.30 8.90
C LEU A 175 11.60 -29.18 7.91
N ASN A 176 11.04 -29.48 6.74
CA ASN A 176 11.72 -30.20 5.67
C ASN A 176 12.68 -29.33 4.84
N GLU A 177 12.73 -28.01 5.08
CA GLU A 177 13.65 -27.08 4.40
C GLU A 177 14.96 -26.83 5.18
N VAL A 178 15.10 -27.41 6.38
CA VAL A 178 16.25 -27.20 7.28
C VAL A 178 17.14 -28.46 7.40
N ASN A 179 16.81 -29.55 6.69
CA ASN A 179 17.57 -30.81 6.68
C ASN A 179 18.08 -31.18 5.28
#